data_AF-A0AB39TKX1-F1
#
_entry.id   AF-A0AB39TKX1-F1
#
_cell.length_a   1.000
_cell.length_b   1.000
_cell.length_c   1.000
_cell.angle_alpha   90.00
_cell.angle_beta   90.00
_cell.angle_gamma   90.00
#
_symmetry.space_group_name_H-M   'P 1'
#
loop_
_entity.id
_entity.type
_entity.pdbx_description
1 polymer ?
#
loop_
_entity_poly.entity_id
_entity_poly.type
_entity_poly.pdbx_seq_one_letter_code
_entity_poly.pdbx_strand_id
1 'polypeptide(L)'
;MSGAPAAGGGRAVVRLRSAVAALVAAAALGLATGRFVLPPPPGASAAATPGGSVPTPASSASGTGTSTASASPTGAVVTGAAGPVTTANLLAPAAFGPDIGPGRIHVADRYGDGSYANAACTGEKSLSQTLGGRGAHFRGLMTGSRTSSGDPTLADAVADQVAREVAAEAQSPSLAQNYAERLLLEEVPCQEDTPGHWVYGRTTTLQLAPDVTASWMGYYQGSLNTTGRAPEGKEPCGGIAVLRSGTHYGVLEVSACLGTAAMNRVVGTALSQL
;
A
#
# COMPACT_ATOMS: atom_id res chain seq x y z
N MET A 1 -42.56 36.38 33.86
CA MET A 1 -42.02 37.56 33.17
C MET A 1 -40.90 37.07 32.25
N SER A 2 -41.24 36.58 31.05
CA SER A 2 -41.27 37.31 29.76
C SER A 2 -39.85 37.40 29.16
N GLY A 3 -39.50 36.89 27.98
CA GLY A 3 -40.26 36.18 26.94
C GLY A 3 -39.31 35.73 25.81
N ALA A 4 -39.76 34.76 25.01
CA ALA A 4 -39.43 34.60 23.59
C ALA A 4 -40.67 35.06 22.79
N PRO A 5 -40.70 35.20 21.43
CA PRO A 5 -39.82 34.64 20.39
C PRO A 5 -39.54 35.57 19.17
N ALA A 6 -38.79 35.11 18.14
CA ALA A 6 -39.16 35.20 16.71
C ALA A 6 -38.03 34.76 15.74
N ALA A 7 -38.49 34.21 14.61
CA ALA A 7 -37.78 33.48 13.57
C ALA A 7 -37.06 34.34 12.52
N GLY A 8 -36.20 33.70 11.71
CA GLY A 8 -35.71 34.24 10.44
C GLY A 8 -34.80 33.27 9.69
N GLY A 9 -35.35 32.51 8.75
CA GLY A 9 -34.58 31.74 7.76
C GLY A 9 -34.10 32.62 6.60
N GLY A 10 -32.98 32.24 5.99
CA GLY A 10 -32.48 32.86 4.75
C GLY A 10 -31.38 32.01 4.09
N ARG A 11 -31.74 31.31 3.01
CA ARG A 11 -30.82 30.66 2.07
C ARG A 11 -30.39 31.64 0.97
N ALA A 12 -29.15 31.45 0.50
CA ALA A 12 -28.50 31.93 -0.74
C ALA A 12 -28.22 33.45 -0.81
N VAL A 13 -27.09 33.95 -1.34
CA VAL A 13 -26.52 33.71 -2.67
C VAL A 13 -25.00 33.99 -2.63
N VAL A 14 -24.15 32.98 -2.86
CA VAL A 14 -22.78 33.24 -3.36
C VAL A 14 -22.86 33.31 -4.87
N ARG A 15 -22.48 34.47 -5.39
CA ARG A 15 -22.61 34.90 -6.79
C ARG A 15 -21.93 33.90 -7.74
N LEU A 16 -22.72 33.37 -8.67
CA LEU A 16 -22.32 32.49 -9.78
C LEU A 16 -21.39 33.15 -10.83
N ARG A 17 -20.81 34.33 -10.55
CA ARG A 17 -20.08 35.16 -11.52
C ARG A 17 -18.55 35.11 -11.38
N SER A 18 -18.01 34.44 -10.36
CA SER A 18 -16.54 34.35 -10.15
C SER A 18 -15.93 33.01 -10.57
N ALA A 19 -16.73 31.98 -10.89
CA ALA A 19 -16.22 30.69 -11.34
C ALA A 19 -15.94 30.63 -12.86
N VAL A 20 -16.51 31.55 -13.64
CA VAL A 20 -16.37 31.56 -15.12
C VAL A 20 -15.04 32.18 -15.57
N ALA A 21 -14.46 33.10 -14.79
CA ALA A 21 -13.19 33.74 -15.16
C ALA A 21 -11.97 32.80 -15.04
N ALA A 22 -11.99 31.86 -14.09
CA ALA A 22 -10.89 30.91 -13.91
C ALA A 22 -10.89 29.79 -14.98
N LEU A 23 -12.05 29.45 -15.53
CA LEU A 23 -12.19 28.41 -16.56
C LEU A 23 -11.79 28.88 -17.96
N VAL A 24 -11.88 30.17 -18.27
CA VAL A 24 -11.47 30.72 -19.58
C VAL A 24 -9.94 30.87 -19.68
N ALA A 25 -9.24 31.11 -18.56
CA ALA A 25 -7.77 31.21 -18.55
C ALA A 25 -7.07 29.85 -18.79
N ALA A 26 -7.65 28.75 -18.31
CA ALA A 26 -7.09 27.40 -18.50
C ALA A 26 -7.31 26.87 -19.93
N ALA A 27 -8.41 27.26 -20.59
CA ALA A 27 -8.69 26.85 -21.96
C ALA A 27 -7.77 27.53 -23.01
N ALA A 28 -7.27 28.74 -22.72
CA ALA A 28 -6.35 29.45 -23.60
C ALA A 28 -4.90 28.91 -23.54
N LEU A 29 -4.48 28.31 -22.43
CA LEU A 29 -3.14 27.73 -22.27
C LEU A 29 -3.03 26.28 -22.77
N GLY A 30 -4.15 25.56 -22.88
CA GLY A 30 -4.20 24.19 -23.40
C GLY A 30 -4.24 24.07 -24.94
N LEU A 31 -4.51 25.17 -25.66
CA LEU A 31 -4.57 25.17 -27.14
C LEU A 31 -3.20 25.42 -27.82
N ALA A 32 -2.13 25.66 -27.06
CA ALA A 32 -0.80 26.01 -27.59
C ALA A 32 0.22 24.86 -27.61
N THR A 33 -0.08 23.70 -27.01
CA THR A 33 0.82 22.54 -26.96
C THR A 33 0.14 21.32 -27.59
N GLY A 34 -0.13 21.43 -28.90
CA GLY A 34 -0.76 20.36 -29.66
C GLY A 34 0.04 19.06 -29.60
N ARG A 35 -0.57 18.01 -29.02
CA ARG A 35 -0.44 16.58 -29.39
C ARG A 35 -1.40 15.75 -28.55
N PHE A 36 -2.64 15.60 -29.01
CA PHE A 36 -3.48 14.48 -28.60
C PHE A 36 -3.94 13.73 -29.86
N VAL A 37 -3.35 12.56 -30.07
CA VAL A 37 -3.85 11.52 -30.99
C VAL A 37 -4.93 10.78 -30.23
N LEU A 38 -6.19 10.94 -30.65
CA LEU A 38 -7.32 10.18 -30.13
C LEU A 38 -7.34 8.79 -30.81
N PRO A 39 -7.55 7.69 -30.05
CA PRO A 39 -7.83 6.39 -30.63
C PRO A 39 -9.24 6.35 -31.23
N PRO A 40 -9.46 5.67 -32.37
CA PRO A 40 -10.78 5.60 -32.99
C PRO A 40 -11.76 4.77 -32.14
N PRO A 41 -13.05 5.18 -32.08
CA PRO A 41 -14.08 4.49 -31.31
C PRO A 41 -14.46 3.13 -31.91
N PRO A 42 -14.89 2.16 -31.08
CA PRO A 42 -15.24 0.81 -31.53
C PRO A 42 -16.62 0.80 -32.23
N GLY A 43 -16.70 0.24 -33.45
CA GLY A 43 -17.99 -0.07 -34.09
C GLY A 43 -18.13 0.00 -35.62
N ALA A 44 -17.06 0.06 -36.42
CA ALA A 44 -17.20 0.05 -37.89
C ALA A 44 -16.92 -1.35 -38.48
N SER A 45 -17.99 -2.07 -38.81
CA SER A 45 -17.96 -3.27 -39.67
C SER A 45 -18.08 -2.86 -41.14
N ALA A 46 -17.16 -3.32 -42.01
CA ALA A 46 -17.43 -3.84 -43.36
C ALA A 46 -16.14 -4.24 -44.11
N ALA A 47 -16.28 -5.25 -44.97
CA ALA A 47 -15.28 -6.15 -45.53
C ALA A 47 -14.54 -5.66 -46.80
N ALA A 48 -13.36 -6.25 -47.08
CA ALA A 48 -13.04 -7.03 -48.30
C ALA A 48 -11.54 -7.42 -48.41
N THR A 49 -11.28 -8.71 -48.67
CA THR A 49 -10.04 -9.45 -49.01
C THR A 49 -9.57 -9.16 -50.47
N PRO A 50 -8.52 -9.79 -51.08
CA PRO A 50 -7.44 -10.68 -50.59
C PRO A 50 -6.01 -10.45 -51.19
N GLY A 51 -5.00 -11.11 -50.61
CA GLY A 51 -3.80 -11.52 -51.37
C GLY A 51 -2.53 -11.82 -50.55
N GLY A 52 -1.93 -13.00 -50.75
CA GLY A 52 -0.47 -13.17 -50.67
C GLY A 52 0.11 -14.12 -49.60
N SER A 53 0.11 -15.42 -49.91
CA SER A 53 1.24 -16.38 -49.83
C SER A 53 2.05 -16.61 -48.53
N VAL A 54 2.00 -17.88 -48.09
CA VAL A 54 2.82 -18.64 -47.10
C VAL A 54 4.29 -18.79 -47.60
N PRO A 55 5.34 -18.91 -46.73
CA PRO A 55 5.80 -20.22 -46.25
C PRO A 55 6.29 -20.31 -44.78
N THR A 56 5.98 -21.45 -44.15
CA THR A 56 6.60 -22.01 -42.93
C THR A 56 7.97 -22.61 -43.25
N PRO A 57 8.90 -22.63 -42.28
CA PRO A 57 9.35 -23.90 -41.65
C PRO A 57 9.64 -23.69 -40.15
N ALA A 58 9.97 -24.64 -39.26
CA ALA A 58 9.84 -26.08 -39.07
C ALA A 58 10.46 -26.35 -37.67
N SER A 59 9.99 -27.38 -36.96
CA SER A 59 10.35 -27.78 -35.59
C SER A 59 11.80 -28.25 -35.39
N SER A 60 12.28 -28.22 -34.12
CA SER A 60 13.19 -29.17 -33.41
C SER A 60 13.95 -28.43 -32.29
N ALA A 61 14.35 -28.95 -31.13
CA ALA A 61 14.23 -30.26 -30.47
C ALA A 61 14.53 -30.09 -28.96
N SER A 62 14.07 -31.07 -28.19
CA SER A 62 14.33 -31.31 -26.77
C SER A 62 15.81 -31.55 -26.45
N GLY A 63 16.25 -31.10 -25.27
CA GLY A 63 17.52 -31.48 -24.66
C GLY A 63 17.32 -31.82 -23.18
N THR A 64 17.10 -33.10 -22.91
CA THR A 64 17.16 -33.72 -21.59
C THR A 64 18.63 -33.90 -21.17
N GLY A 65 18.99 -33.37 -20.00
CA GLY A 65 20.27 -33.65 -19.34
C GLY A 65 20.01 -34.00 -17.88
N THR A 66 20.11 -35.28 -17.56
CA THR A 66 19.88 -35.86 -16.24
C THR A 66 21.06 -35.61 -15.30
N SER A 67 20.70 -35.42 -14.04
CA SER A 67 21.44 -35.09 -12.82
C SER A 67 22.70 -35.89 -12.49
N THR A 68 23.63 -35.25 -11.78
CA THR A 68 24.36 -35.85 -10.65
C THR A 68 24.37 -34.89 -9.46
N ALA A 69 24.05 -35.44 -8.30
CA ALA A 69 23.67 -34.74 -7.08
C ALA A 69 24.86 -34.23 -6.25
N SER A 70 24.66 -33.11 -5.55
CA SER A 70 25.23 -32.90 -4.22
C SER A 70 24.29 -32.00 -3.41
N ALA A 71 23.90 -32.49 -2.23
CA ALA A 71 22.78 -31.99 -1.44
C ALA A 71 23.15 -30.76 -0.59
N SER A 72 22.25 -29.77 -0.56
CA SER A 72 22.09 -28.73 0.49
C SER A 72 20.69 -28.12 0.35
N PRO A 73 20.09 -27.59 1.44
CA PRO A 73 18.66 -27.69 1.70
C PRO A 73 17.84 -26.95 0.65
N THR A 74 16.70 -27.53 0.29
CA THR A 74 15.70 -27.03 -0.65
C THR A 74 15.52 -25.52 -0.55
N GLY A 75 16.22 -24.80 -1.43
CA GLY A 75 15.92 -23.43 -1.78
C GLY A 75 14.57 -23.44 -2.46
N ALA A 76 13.50 -23.20 -1.68
CA ALA A 76 12.23 -22.83 -2.26
C ALA A 76 12.51 -21.63 -3.17
N VAL A 77 12.30 -21.79 -4.47
CA VAL A 77 12.30 -20.66 -5.37
C VAL A 77 11.15 -19.78 -4.90
N VAL A 78 11.47 -18.63 -4.33
CA VAL A 78 10.48 -17.64 -3.96
C VAL A 78 9.94 -17.09 -5.28
N THR A 79 8.73 -17.52 -5.65
CA THR A 79 7.98 -17.01 -6.80
C THR A 79 6.83 -16.16 -6.28
N GLY A 80 6.42 -15.15 -7.03
CA GLY A 80 5.28 -14.32 -6.63
C GLY A 80 4.02 -15.12 -6.33
N ALA A 81 3.29 -14.68 -5.31
CA ALA A 81 2.05 -15.30 -4.89
C ALA A 81 0.94 -15.14 -5.94
N ALA A 82 0.00 -16.09 -5.92
CA ALA A 82 -1.17 -16.12 -6.79
C ALA A 82 -2.37 -16.71 -6.05
N GLY A 83 -3.58 -16.30 -6.48
CA GLY A 83 -4.84 -16.72 -5.87
C GLY A 83 -5.28 -15.80 -4.73
N PRO A 84 -6.31 -16.20 -3.98
CA PRO A 84 -6.89 -15.34 -2.95
C PRO A 84 -5.94 -15.18 -1.76
N VAL A 85 -5.77 -13.93 -1.31
CA VAL A 85 -5.19 -13.64 0.00
C VAL A 85 -6.08 -14.26 1.08
N THR A 86 -5.45 -14.84 2.10
CA THR A 86 -6.11 -15.38 3.29
C THR A 86 -5.41 -14.90 4.55
N THR A 87 -5.99 -15.19 5.73
CA THR A 87 -5.33 -14.90 7.01
C THR A 87 -4.03 -15.69 7.23
N ALA A 88 -3.77 -16.74 6.44
CA ALA A 88 -2.50 -17.46 6.47
C ALA A 88 -1.36 -16.70 5.77
N ASN A 89 -1.68 -15.75 4.89
CA ASN A 89 -0.70 -14.89 4.23
C ASN A 89 -0.28 -13.69 5.10
N LEU A 90 -0.99 -13.45 6.21
CA LEU A 90 -0.71 -12.33 7.10
C LEU A 90 0.31 -12.69 8.18
N LEU A 91 1.09 -11.70 8.59
CA LEU A 91 2.14 -11.74 9.58
C LEU A 91 1.69 -12.41 10.87
N ALA A 92 2.45 -13.42 11.30
CA ALA A 92 2.26 -14.08 12.57
C ALA A 92 2.98 -13.35 13.73
N PRO A 93 2.48 -13.42 14.98
CA PRO A 93 3.15 -12.90 16.17
C PRO A 93 4.63 -13.28 16.32
N ALA A 94 5.00 -14.47 15.84
CA ALA A 94 6.37 -14.99 15.94
C ALA A 94 7.41 -14.11 15.24
N ALA A 95 7.03 -13.29 14.24
CA ALA A 95 7.95 -12.40 13.53
C ALA A 95 8.58 -11.33 14.44
N PHE A 96 7.91 -10.99 15.54
CA PHE A 96 8.38 -10.00 16.51
C PHE A 96 9.35 -10.58 17.54
N GLY A 97 9.57 -11.90 17.57
CA GLY A 97 10.62 -12.50 18.41
C GLY A 97 12.02 -12.16 17.87
N PRO A 98 12.99 -11.77 18.72
CA PRO A 98 12.95 -11.75 20.19
C PRO A 98 12.47 -10.43 20.82
N ASP A 99 12.19 -9.40 20.03
CA ASP A 99 11.90 -8.03 20.49
C ASP A 99 10.60 -7.95 21.33
N ILE A 100 9.60 -8.75 20.96
CA ILE A 100 8.35 -8.91 21.69
C ILE A 100 8.03 -10.40 21.79
N GLY A 101 7.79 -10.91 23.00
CA GLY A 101 7.43 -12.31 23.21
C GLY A 101 6.09 -12.65 22.56
N PRO A 102 5.96 -13.73 21.77
CA PRO A 102 4.75 -14.04 21.01
C PRO A 102 3.53 -14.30 21.89
N GLY A 103 3.72 -14.85 23.09
CA GLY A 103 2.65 -15.03 24.09
C GLY A 103 2.09 -13.73 24.67
N ARG A 104 2.66 -12.58 24.28
CA ARG A 104 2.18 -11.24 24.63
C ARG A 104 1.48 -10.53 23.48
N ILE A 105 1.29 -11.17 22.33
CA ILE A 105 0.66 -10.55 21.16
C ILE A 105 -0.66 -11.27 20.89
N HIS A 106 -1.74 -10.55 21.09
CA HIS A 106 -3.09 -10.89 20.66
C HIS A 106 -3.27 -10.55 19.19
N VAL A 107 -4.00 -11.42 18.48
CA VAL A 107 -4.32 -11.27 17.06
C VAL A 107 -5.81 -11.00 16.94
N ALA A 108 -6.15 -9.97 16.17
CA ALA A 108 -7.52 -9.68 15.76
C ALA A 108 -7.58 -9.54 14.25
N ASP A 109 -8.30 -10.46 13.59
CA ASP A 109 -8.45 -10.46 12.15
C ASP A 109 -9.80 -9.84 11.75
N ARG A 110 -9.81 -9.13 10.61
CA ARG A 110 -11.03 -8.63 9.98
C ARG A 110 -10.95 -8.82 8.47
N TYR A 111 -12.05 -9.28 7.88
CA TYR A 111 -12.20 -9.28 6.44
C TYR A 111 -12.78 -7.93 5.98
N GLY A 112 -12.17 -7.37 4.95
CA GLY A 112 -12.40 -6.01 4.49
C GLY A 112 -13.81 -5.74 4.00
N ASP A 113 -14.33 -4.58 4.38
CA ASP A 113 -15.63 -4.03 4.01
C ASP A 113 -15.52 -2.72 3.20
N GLY A 114 -14.31 -2.30 2.81
CA GLY A 114 -14.08 -1.11 1.99
C GLY A 114 -13.42 0.08 2.67
N SER A 115 -12.77 -0.08 3.84
CA SER A 115 -12.26 1.07 4.61
C SER A 115 -10.87 0.84 5.21
N TYR A 116 -9.84 0.71 4.38
CA TYR A 116 -8.50 1.10 4.81
C TYR A 116 -8.37 2.62 4.69
N ALA A 117 -7.99 3.27 5.79
CA ALA A 117 -7.65 4.68 5.81
C ALA A 117 -6.24 4.78 6.41
N ASN A 118 -5.23 4.97 5.56
CA ASN A 118 -3.95 5.47 6.05
C ASN A 118 -4.13 6.97 6.30
N ALA A 119 -4.09 7.39 7.57
CA ALA A 119 -4.27 8.79 7.96
C ALA A 119 -2.93 9.52 8.14
N ALA A 120 -1.79 8.86 7.89
CA ALA A 120 -0.49 9.36 8.30
C ALA A 120 0.01 10.51 7.40
N CYS A 121 0.08 10.33 6.08
CA CYS A 121 0.84 11.25 5.22
C CYS A 121 0.03 12.23 4.40
N THR A 122 -1.04 11.74 3.80
CA THR A 122 -2.06 12.56 3.17
C THR A 122 -3.35 12.06 3.74
N GLY A 123 -3.94 12.84 4.65
CA GLY A 123 -5.26 12.56 5.20
C GLY A 123 -6.32 12.63 4.12
N GLU A 124 -6.41 11.61 3.26
CA GLU A 124 -7.59 11.34 2.45
C GLU A 124 -7.85 9.84 2.41
N LYS A 125 -9.13 9.52 2.64
CA LYS A 125 -9.72 8.19 2.55
C LYS A 125 -9.74 7.63 1.10
N SER A 126 -8.84 8.08 0.23
CA SER A 126 -8.74 7.74 -1.18
C SER A 126 -8.12 6.35 -1.42
N LEU A 127 -7.47 5.78 -0.40
CA LEU A 127 -6.90 4.44 -0.45
C LEU A 127 -7.92 3.32 -0.33
N SER A 128 -9.15 3.56 0.12
CA SER A 128 -10.19 2.52 0.16
C SER A 128 -10.38 1.78 -1.18
N GLN A 129 -10.12 2.45 -2.30
CA GLN A 129 -10.15 1.88 -3.65
C GLN A 129 -8.86 1.14 -4.02
N THR A 130 -7.73 1.52 -3.43
CA THR A 130 -6.42 0.89 -3.65
C THR A 130 -6.23 -0.32 -2.74
N LEU A 131 -6.59 -0.22 -1.46
CA LEU A 131 -6.43 -1.23 -0.43
C LEU A 131 -7.60 -1.14 0.56
N GLY A 132 -8.01 -2.26 1.13
CA GLY A 132 -9.11 -2.29 2.11
C GLY A 132 -10.52 -2.46 1.52
N GLY A 133 -10.63 -2.63 0.20
CA GLY A 133 -11.83 -3.05 -0.52
C GLY A 133 -12.36 -4.44 -0.13
N ARG A 134 -13.40 -4.91 -0.83
CA ARG A 134 -13.82 -6.32 -0.76
C ARG A 134 -12.66 -7.22 -1.20
N GLY A 135 -12.33 -8.23 -0.39
CA GLY A 135 -11.18 -9.12 -0.66
C GLY A 135 -9.92 -8.78 0.15
N ALA A 136 -9.88 -7.63 0.83
CA ALA A 136 -8.77 -7.31 1.71
C ALA A 136 -8.86 -8.08 3.03
N HIS A 137 -7.72 -8.53 3.55
CA HIS A 137 -7.59 -9.12 4.87
C HIS A 137 -6.80 -8.18 5.76
N PHE A 138 -7.33 -7.92 6.95
CA PHE A 138 -6.71 -7.09 7.96
C PHE A 138 -6.32 -7.97 9.14
N ARG A 139 -5.16 -7.68 9.73
CA ARG A 139 -4.70 -8.27 10.99
C ARG A 139 -4.14 -7.19 11.91
N GLY A 140 -4.71 -7.09 13.09
CA GLY A 140 -4.15 -6.35 14.21
C GLY A 140 -3.31 -7.28 15.09
N LEU A 141 -2.11 -6.82 15.45
CA LEU A 141 -1.24 -7.43 16.43
C LEU A 141 -1.10 -6.45 17.60
N MET A 142 -1.45 -6.88 18.81
CA MET A 142 -1.56 -5.98 19.97
C MET A 142 -1.23 -6.67 21.28
N THR A 143 -0.72 -5.92 22.26
CA THR A 143 -0.33 -6.47 23.57
C THR A 143 -1.47 -6.57 24.57
N GLY A 144 -2.56 -5.83 24.34
CA GLY A 144 -3.83 -5.95 25.06
C GLY A 144 -4.89 -6.67 24.22
N SER A 145 -5.96 -7.12 24.87
CA SER A 145 -7.10 -7.78 24.20
C SER A 145 -8.26 -6.82 23.86
N ARG A 146 -8.15 -5.53 24.22
CA ARG A 146 -9.19 -4.53 23.97
C ARG A 146 -8.95 -3.85 22.63
N THR A 147 -9.97 -3.85 21.78
CA THR A 147 -9.91 -3.29 20.43
C THR A 147 -10.82 -2.08 20.30
N SER A 148 -10.51 -1.20 19.35
CA SER A 148 -11.37 -0.07 18.98
C SER A 148 -12.75 -0.57 18.51
N SER A 149 -13.79 0.19 18.83
CA SER A 149 -15.17 -0.13 18.44
C SER A 149 -15.43 0.07 16.93
N GLY A 150 -14.64 0.91 16.26
CA GLY A 150 -14.76 1.17 14.83
C GLY A 150 -13.92 0.26 13.94
N ASP A 151 -12.84 -0.30 14.47
CA ASP A 151 -12.00 -1.27 13.77
C ASP A 151 -11.35 -2.23 14.78
N PRO A 152 -11.74 -3.52 14.81
CA PRO A 152 -11.21 -4.49 15.77
C PRO A 152 -9.74 -4.83 15.52
N THR A 153 -9.15 -4.42 14.39
CA THR A 153 -7.71 -4.59 14.11
C THR A 153 -6.84 -3.48 14.70
N LEU A 154 -7.47 -2.47 15.31
CA LEU A 154 -6.82 -1.42 16.08
C LEU A 154 -7.03 -1.65 17.57
N ALA A 155 -5.97 -1.47 18.36
CA ALA A 155 -6.05 -1.51 19.80
C ALA A 155 -6.87 -0.31 20.32
N ASP A 156 -7.59 -0.50 21.43
CA ASP A 156 -8.32 0.60 22.11
C ASP A 156 -7.34 1.68 22.61
N ALA A 157 -6.18 1.25 23.11
CA ALA A 157 -5.07 2.14 23.45
C ALA A 157 -3.95 2.02 22.41
N VAL A 158 -3.51 3.16 21.86
CA VAL A 158 -2.42 3.20 20.86
C VAL A 158 -1.14 2.55 21.37
N ALA A 159 -0.84 2.68 22.66
CA ALA A 159 0.32 2.05 23.30
C ALA A 159 0.30 0.51 23.26
N ASP A 160 -0.88 -0.09 23.11
CA ASP A 160 -1.03 -1.54 23.02
C ASP A 160 -0.86 -2.05 21.59
N GLN A 161 -0.87 -1.18 20.56
CA GLN A 161 -0.68 -1.58 19.17
C GLN A 161 0.78 -2.01 18.93
N VAL A 162 0.97 -3.21 18.39
CA VAL A 162 2.29 -3.70 17.94
C VAL A 162 2.44 -3.45 16.46
N ALA A 163 1.48 -3.93 15.67
CA ALA A 163 1.45 -3.74 14.23
C ALA A 163 0.04 -3.96 13.68
N ARG A 164 -0.21 -3.44 12.49
CA ARG A 164 -1.42 -3.71 11.71
C ARG A 164 -1.03 -3.97 10.28
N GLU A 165 -1.54 -5.06 9.74
CA GLU A 165 -1.32 -5.44 8.35
C GLU A 165 -2.63 -5.46 7.59
N VAL A 166 -2.58 -5.03 6.34
CA VAL A 166 -3.68 -5.14 5.38
C VAL A 166 -3.12 -5.66 4.07
N ALA A 167 -3.66 -6.76 3.57
CA ALA A 167 -3.26 -7.34 2.28
C ALA A 167 -4.47 -7.63 1.41
N ALA A 168 -4.28 -7.59 0.09
CA ALA A 168 -5.30 -7.88 -0.89
C ALA A 168 -4.69 -8.54 -2.14
N GLU A 169 -5.55 -9.18 -2.92
CA GLU A 169 -5.24 -9.73 -4.23
C GLU A 169 -5.64 -8.74 -5.33
N ALA A 170 -4.76 -8.52 -6.30
CA ALA A 170 -5.09 -7.85 -7.55
C ALA A 170 -5.35 -8.87 -8.66
N GLN A 171 -6.06 -8.46 -9.71
CA GLN A 171 -6.39 -9.34 -10.85
C GLN A 171 -5.16 -9.77 -11.68
N SER A 172 -4.03 -9.06 -11.53
CA SER A 172 -2.78 -9.38 -12.22
C SER A 172 -1.56 -8.87 -11.43
N PRO A 173 -0.35 -9.43 -11.67
CA PRO A 173 0.87 -8.92 -11.04
C PRO A 173 1.18 -7.46 -11.40
N SER A 174 0.86 -7.03 -12.63
CA SER A 174 1.02 -5.65 -13.06
C SER A 174 0.11 -4.68 -12.31
N LEU A 175 -1.11 -5.11 -11.98
CA LEU A 175 -2.04 -4.30 -11.19
C LEU A 175 -1.61 -4.25 -9.72
N ALA A 176 -1.16 -5.37 -9.15
CA ALA A 176 -0.57 -5.40 -7.80
C ALA A 176 0.64 -4.46 -7.70
N GLN A 177 1.50 -4.44 -8.72
CA GLN A 177 2.60 -3.49 -8.83
C GLN A 177 2.11 -2.05 -8.82
N ASN A 178 1.13 -1.72 -9.66
CA ASN A 178 0.59 -0.36 -9.72
C ASN A 178 0.00 0.10 -8.39
N TYR A 179 -0.72 -0.77 -7.69
CA TYR A 179 -1.25 -0.45 -6.36
C TYR A 179 -0.15 -0.28 -5.31
N ALA A 180 0.86 -1.13 -5.30
CA ALA A 180 2.01 -1.00 -4.40
C ALA A 180 2.79 0.31 -4.66
N GLU A 181 3.03 0.67 -5.92
CA GLU A 181 3.70 1.92 -6.29
C GLU A 181 2.87 3.14 -5.86
N ARG A 182 1.54 3.10 -6.05
CA ARG A 182 0.66 4.17 -5.59
C ARG A 182 0.67 4.30 -4.06
N LEU A 183 0.56 3.20 -3.32
CA LEU A 183 0.67 3.21 -1.86
C LEU A 183 1.99 3.83 -1.41
N LEU A 184 3.11 3.45 -2.04
CA LEU A 184 4.42 4.01 -1.69
C LEU A 184 4.51 5.52 -1.96
N LEU A 185 3.97 5.98 -3.09
CA LEU A 185 3.95 7.41 -3.45
C LEU A 185 3.13 8.25 -2.46
N GLU A 186 2.11 7.69 -1.83
CA GLU A 186 1.31 8.38 -0.82
C GLU A 186 2.06 8.59 0.51
N GLU A 187 3.08 7.77 0.78
CA GLU A 187 3.92 7.93 1.99
C GLU A 187 5.09 8.92 1.79
N VAL A 188 5.51 9.16 0.55
CA VAL A 188 6.67 10.04 0.25
C VAL A 188 6.53 11.44 0.88
N PRO A 189 5.35 12.11 0.86
CA PRO A 189 5.18 13.41 1.50
C PRO A 189 5.52 13.44 3.00
N CYS A 190 5.46 12.32 3.72
CA CYS A 190 5.82 12.24 5.13
C CYS A 190 7.31 12.26 5.43
N GLN A 191 8.17 12.15 4.42
CA GLN A 191 9.62 12.15 4.65
C GLN A 191 10.13 13.56 5.01
N GLU A 192 9.31 14.59 4.77
CA GLU A 192 9.59 15.97 5.08
C GLU A 192 8.37 16.63 5.73
N ASP A 193 8.55 17.20 6.92
CA ASP A 193 7.54 18.01 7.61
C ASP A 193 8.25 19.07 8.46
N THR A 194 7.54 20.04 8.98
CA THR A 194 8.05 21.07 9.89
C THR A 194 8.83 20.48 11.08
N PRO A 195 9.97 21.08 11.49
CA PRO A 195 10.70 20.63 12.67
C PRO A 195 9.80 20.49 13.90
N GLY A 196 9.97 19.40 14.66
CA GLY A 196 9.10 19.06 15.78
C GLY A 196 7.88 18.20 15.40
N HIS A 197 7.56 18.03 14.11
CA HIS A 197 6.59 17.05 13.62
C HIS A 197 7.25 15.70 13.34
N TRP A 198 6.49 14.62 13.48
CA TRP A 198 6.97 13.29 13.13
C TRP A 198 7.21 13.18 11.63
N VAL A 199 8.13 12.30 11.22
CA VAL A 199 8.48 12.09 9.82
C VAL A 199 8.80 10.62 9.57
N TYR A 200 8.63 10.19 8.33
CA TYR A 200 9.21 8.95 7.85
C TYR A 200 10.68 9.15 7.44
N GLY A 201 11.49 8.12 7.66
CA GLY A 201 12.85 8.06 7.14
C GLY A 201 12.91 7.72 5.66
N ARG A 202 14.13 7.62 5.15
CA ARG A 202 14.39 7.17 3.77
C ARG A 202 13.79 5.78 3.55
N THR A 203 13.30 5.56 2.34
CA THR A 203 12.78 4.25 1.93
C THR A 203 13.90 3.22 1.83
N THR A 204 13.70 2.08 2.48
CA THR A 204 14.55 0.88 2.39
C THR A 204 13.79 -0.19 1.62
N THR A 205 14.41 -0.73 0.57
CA THR A 205 13.79 -1.77 -0.27
C THR A 205 14.41 -3.14 0.02
N LEU A 206 13.56 -4.13 0.28
CA LEU A 206 13.90 -5.54 0.36
C LEU A 206 13.36 -6.23 -0.89
N GLN A 207 14.18 -7.09 -1.50
CA GLN A 207 13.79 -7.87 -2.67
C GLN A 207 14.21 -9.32 -2.46
N LEU A 208 13.22 -10.22 -2.44
CA LEU A 208 13.45 -11.67 -2.34
C LEU A 208 13.47 -12.33 -3.71
N ALA A 209 12.69 -11.79 -4.65
CA ALA A 209 12.62 -12.21 -6.06
C ALA A 209 12.18 -11.02 -6.94
N PRO A 210 12.24 -11.10 -8.28
CA PRO A 210 11.85 -10.00 -9.16
C PRO A 210 10.45 -9.42 -8.89
N ASP A 211 9.50 -10.28 -8.53
CA ASP A 211 8.10 -9.98 -8.24
C ASP A 211 7.74 -10.06 -6.74
N VAL A 212 8.75 -10.21 -5.86
CA VAL A 212 8.58 -10.28 -4.41
C VAL A 212 9.45 -9.21 -3.75
N THR A 213 8.82 -8.08 -3.43
CA THR A 213 9.47 -6.84 -2.99
C THR A 213 8.71 -6.17 -1.84
N ALA A 214 9.44 -5.57 -0.91
CA ALA A 214 8.88 -4.68 0.09
C ALA A 214 9.68 -3.36 0.13
N SER A 215 8.99 -2.24 0.32
CA SER A 215 9.61 -0.93 0.53
C SER A 215 9.09 -0.37 1.85
N TRP A 216 10.00 -0.11 2.80
CA TRP A 216 9.62 0.35 4.14
C TRP A 216 10.34 1.63 4.55
N MET A 217 9.68 2.41 5.40
CA MET A 217 10.16 3.68 5.91
C MET A 217 9.99 3.69 7.42
N GLY A 218 11.08 4.01 8.13
CA GLY A 218 11.08 4.06 9.59
C GLY A 218 10.36 5.29 10.12
N TYR A 219 9.60 5.17 11.20
CA TYR A 219 8.94 6.29 11.85
C TYR A 219 9.88 6.99 12.84
N TYR A 220 9.98 8.31 12.77
CA TYR A 220 10.74 9.14 13.71
C TYR A 220 9.82 10.13 14.40
N GLN A 221 9.85 10.13 15.73
CA GLN A 221 9.12 11.10 16.54
C GLN A 221 9.61 12.53 16.28
N GLY A 222 8.73 13.51 16.46
CA GLY A 222 9.04 14.91 16.20
C GLY A 222 10.20 15.48 17.02
N SER A 223 10.46 14.92 18.21
CA SER A 223 11.64 15.27 19.02
C SER A 223 12.98 14.98 18.33
N LEU A 224 13.00 14.08 17.34
CA LEU A 224 14.16 13.74 16.53
C LEU A 224 14.23 14.51 15.20
N ASN A 225 13.12 15.13 14.77
CA ASN A 225 13.05 15.93 13.56
C ASN A 225 13.40 17.40 13.86
N THR A 226 14.69 17.75 13.84
CA THR A 226 15.15 19.12 14.11
C THR A 226 15.33 19.97 12.86
N THR A 227 15.39 19.37 11.67
CA THR A 227 15.70 20.05 10.40
C THR A 227 14.61 19.88 9.35
N GLY A 228 13.48 19.31 9.73
CA GLY A 228 12.35 18.99 8.86
C GLY A 228 12.46 17.64 8.13
N ARG A 229 13.36 16.76 8.57
CA ARG A 229 13.63 15.44 8.01
C ARG A 229 14.05 14.46 9.11
N ALA A 230 13.96 13.17 8.82
CA ALA A 230 14.46 12.14 9.72
C ALA A 230 15.98 12.31 9.96
N PRO A 231 16.45 12.16 11.21
CA PRO A 231 17.86 12.29 11.55
C PRO A 231 18.71 11.17 10.92
N GLU A 232 19.96 11.47 10.57
CA GLU A 232 20.92 10.45 10.16
C GLU A 232 21.46 9.66 11.35
N GLY A 233 21.66 8.35 11.18
CA GLY A 233 22.30 7.48 12.16
C GLY A 233 21.50 7.25 13.45
N LYS A 234 20.22 7.60 13.48
CA LYS A 234 19.31 7.23 14.57
C LYS A 234 18.41 6.07 14.14
N GLU A 235 18.00 5.27 15.11
CA GLU A 235 17.06 4.19 14.89
C GLU A 235 15.62 4.71 14.85
N PRO A 236 14.76 4.18 13.96
CA PRO A 236 13.35 4.49 13.95
C PRO A 236 12.63 3.81 15.12
N CYS A 237 11.40 4.25 15.39
CA CYS A 237 10.44 3.55 16.24
C CYS A 237 9.37 2.92 15.35
N GLY A 238 9.65 1.72 14.81
CA GLY A 238 8.72 1.07 13.88
C GLY A 238 8.68 1.77 12.53
N GLY A 239 7.51 1.78 11.87
CA GLY A 239 7.36 2.40 10.56
C GLY A 239 6.26 1.77 9.71
N ILE A 240 6.29 2.06 8.42
CA ILE A 240 5.34 1.53 7.44
C ILE A 240 6.08 0.80 6.33
N ALA A 241 5.53 -0.32 5.87
CA ALA A 241 6.06 -1.09 4.75
C ALA A 241 4.96 -1.35 3.73
N VAL A 242 5.26 -1.13 2.46
CA VAL A 242 4.45 -1.56 1.33
C VAL A 242 5.02 -2.88 0.82
N LEU A 243 4.18 -3.91 0.72
CA LEU A 243 4.53 -5.27 0.36
C LEU A 243 3.93 -5.63 -1.01
N ARG A 244 4.64 -6.44 -1.79
CA ARG A 244 4.16 -6.99 -3.06
C ARG A 244 4.77 -8.37 -3.32
N SER A 245 3.94 -9.33 -3.69
CA SER A 245 4.32 -10.71 -4.03
C SER A 245 3.41 -11.22 -5.14
N GLY A 246 3.86 -11.24 -6.40
CA GLY A 246 3.03 -11.66 -7.53
C GLY A 246 1.75 -10.83 -7.66
N THR A 247 0.57 -11.44 -7.51
CA THR A 247 -0.74 -10.75 -7.50
C THR A 247 -1.11 -10.14 -6.14
N HIS A 248 -0.38 -10.45 -5.08
CA HIS A 248 -0.64 -9.93 -3.75
C HIS A 248 0.08 -8.60 -3.52
N TYR A 249 -0.57 -7.73 -2.76
CA TYR A 249 -0.01 -6.48 -2.30
C TYR A 249 -0.61 -6.09 -0.95
N GLY A 250 0.09 -5.26 -0.19
CA GLY A 250 -0.39 -4.86 1.13
C GLY A 250 0.44 -3.80 1.80
N VAL A 251 0.01 -3.44 3.00
CA VAL A 251 0.71 -2.53 3.91
C VAL A 251 0.86 -3.19 5.26
N LEU A 252 2.05 -3.07 5.84
CA LEU A 252 2.34 -3.40 7.23
C LEU A 252 2.75 -2.12 7.97
N GLU A 253 1.93 -1.70 8.92
CA GLU A 253 2.22 -0.63 9.87
C GLU A 253 2.75 -1.24 11.16
N VAL A 254 3.95 -0.88 11.58
CA VAL A 254 4.56 -1.34 12.84
C VAL A 254 4.61 -0.16 13.80
N SER A 255 3.84 -0.25 14.89
CA SER A 255 3.77 0.78 15.93
C SER A 255 4.76 0.54 17.07
N ALA A 256 5.21 -0.72 17.24
CA ALA A 256 6.26 -1.03 18.21
C ALA A 256 7.57 -0.32 17.84
N CYS A 257 8.25 0.26 18.84
CA CYS A 257 9.56 0.87 18.63
C CYS A 257 10.65 -0.18 18.41
N LEU A 258 10.71 -0.68 17.17
CA LEU A 258 11.73 -1.59 16.69
C LEU A 258 12.82 -0.82 15.95
N GLY A 259 14.09 -1.17 16.20
CA GLY A 259 15.21 -0.67 15.40
C GLY A 259 15.23 -1.28 13.99
N THR A 260 16.09 -0.74 13.14
CA THR A 260 16.24 -1.06 11.71
C THR A 260 16.43 -2.56 11.45
N ALA A 261 17.26 -3.23 12.26
CA ALA A 261 17.50 -4.66 12.11
C ALA A 261 16.23 -5.51 12.36
N ALA A 262 15.46 -5.15 13.39
CA ALA A 262 14.20 -5.81 13.71
C ALA A 262 13.12 -5.50 12.67
N MET A 263 13.05 -4.25 12.18
CA MET A 263 12.17 -3.87 11.07
C MET A 263 12.48 -4.68 9.81
N ASN A 264 13.74 -4.79 9.38
CA ASN A 264 14.11 -5.59 8.22
C ASN A 264 13.67 -7.06 8.36
N ARG A 265 13.81 -7.65 9.55
CA ARG A 265 13.38 -9.03 9.82
C ARG A 265 11.86 -9.17 9.76
N VAL A 266 11.12 -8.27 10.42
CA VAL A 266 9.65 -8.29 10.45
C VAL A 266 9.08 -8.10 9.04
N VAL A 267 9.56 -7.09 8.31
CA VAL A 267 9.13 -6.80 6.93
C VAL A 267 9.52 -7.94 5.98
N GLY A 268 10.74 -8.48 6.11
CA GLY A 268 11.18 -9.64 5.32
C GLY A 268 10.32 -10.89 5.59
N THR A 269 9.91 -11.10 6.83
CA THR A 269 9.01 -12.20 7.21
C THR A 269 7.62 -11.99 6.62
N ALA A 270 7.04 -10.79 6.75
CA ALA A 270 5.75 -10.45 6.15
C ALA A 270 5.78 -10.66 4.62
N LEU A 271 6.83 -10.17 3.96
CA LEU A 271 7.02 -10.33 2.53
C LEU A 271 7.14 -11.80 2.11
N SER A 272 7.76 -12.64 2.92
CA SER A 272 7.87 -14.09 2.63
C SER A 272 6.57 -14.87 2.86
N GLN A 273 5.64 -14.34 3.65
CA GLN A 273 4.35 -14.94 3.95
C GLN A 273 3.26 -14.50 2.98
N LEU A 274 3.39 -13.29 2.43
CA LEU A 274 2.48 -12.68 1.47
C LEU A 274 2.41 -13.48 0.17
#